data_AF-A0A258G439-F1
#
_entry.id   AF-A0A258G439-F1
#
_cell.length_a   1.000
_cell.length_b   1.000
_cell.length_c   1.000
_cell.angle_alpha   90.00
_cell.angle_beta   90.00
_cell.angle_gamma   90.00
#
_symmetry.space_group_name_H-M   'P 1'
#
loop_
_entity.id
_entity.type
_entity.pdbx_description
1 polymer ?
#
loop_
_entity_poly.entity_id
_entity_poly.type
_entity_poly.pdbx_seq_one_letter_code
_entity_poly.pdbx_strand_id
1 'polypeptide(L)'
;MKRSSGFTIVELAVVIVVLAILVTVTIVTFGRTQSDARNTSSKAKSVAIAEGLEHYYETNGEYPSCALVTQANTATVTSTVLKGLDPNTLTRAGAASGTNSIDCNAPGATNFAYSGNSSGYTLSYREERTGQIVTFTSRH
;
A
#
# COMPACT_ATOMS: atom_id res chain seq x y z
N MET A 1 18.94 -5.82 -61.39
CA MET A 1 19.39 -6.90 -60.49
C MET A 1 19.38 -6.40 -59.05
N LYS A 2 18.50 -6.92 -58.19
CA LYS A 2 18.39 -6.50 -56.78
C LYS A 2 19.34 -7.37 -55.96
N ARG A 3 20.39 -6.79 -55.36
CA ARG A 3 21.24 -7.48 -54.40
C ARG A 3 20.48 -7.56 -53.08
N SER A 4 20.15 -8.78 -52.64
CA SER A 4 19.66 -9.00 -51.28
C SER A 4 20.87 -8.98 -50.35
N SER A 5 21.00 -7.95 -49.53
CA SER A 5 21.98 -7.92 -48.44
C SER A 5 21.42 -8.72 -47.27
N GLY A 6 21.97 -9.91 -47.04
CA GLY A 6 21.67 -10.70 -45.85
C GLY A 6 22.37 -10.11 -44.63
N PHE A 7 21.68 -10.09 -43.49
CA PHE A 7 22.26 -9.76 -42.18
C PHE A 7 23.37 -10.77 -41.86
N THR A 8 24.50 -10.30 -41.33
CA THR A 8 25.59 -11.18 -40.91
C THR A 8 25.25 -11.88 -39.59
N ILE A 9 25.78 -13.10 -39.41
CA ILE A 9 25.62 -13.85 -38.14
C ILE A 9 26.15 -13.03 -36.96
N VAL A 10 27.21 -12.25 -37.19
CA VAL A 10 27.82 -11.38 -36.18
C VAL A 10 26.87 -10.26 -35.75
N GLU A 11 26.17 -9.63 -36.69
CA GLU A 11 25.17 -8.60 -36.35
C GLU A 11 24.05 -9.18 -35.48
N LEU A 12 23.55 -10.37 -35.79
CA LEU A 12 22.51 -10.99 -34.97
C LEU A 12 23.04 -11.40 -33.58
N ALA A 13 24.29 -11.88 -33.51
CA ALA A 13 24.94 -12.26 -32.25
C ALA A 13 25.15 -11.07 -31.29
N VAL A 14 25.56 -9.90 -31.81
CA VAL A 14 25.73 -8.70 -30.98
C VAL A 14 24.38 -8.21 -30.45
N VAL A 15 23.32 -8.26 -31.27
CA VAL A 15 21.98 -7.83 -30.86
C VAL A 15 21.44 -8.66 -29.70
N ILE A 16 21.58 -9.99 -29.75
CA ILE A 16 21.09 -10.85 -28.66
C ILE A 16 21.89 -10.63 -27.35
N VAL A 17 23.19 -10.36 -27.45
CA VAL A 17 24.04 -10.07 -26.27
C VAL A 17 23.60 -8.76 -25.61
N VAL A 18 23.39 -7.70 -26.40
CA VAL A 18 22.92 -6.42 -25.88
C VAL A 18 21.52 -6.54 -25.28
N LEU A 19 20.60 -7.28 -25.93
CA LEU A 19 19.26 -7.53 -25.39
C LEU A 19 19.30 -8.29 -24.05
N ALA A 20 20.17 -9.29 -23.91
CA ALA A 20 20.32 -10.03 -22.66
C ALA A 20 20.78 -9.13 -21.48
N ILE A 21 21.70 -8.19 -21.74
CA ILE A 21 22.16 -7.21 -20.75
C ILE A 21 21.05 -6.22 -20.40
N LEU A 22 20.32 -5.72 -21.38
CA LEU A 22 19.23 -4.76 -21.16
C LEU A 22 18.08 -5.35 -20.34
N VAL A 23 17.70 -6.60 -20.62
CA VAL A 23 16.63 -7.31 -19.87
C VAL A 23 17.02 -7.53 -18.42
N THR A 24 18.27 -7.92 -18.15
CA THR A 24 18.72 -8.14 -16.77
C THR A 24 18.70 -6.86 -15.94
N VAL A 25 19.19 -5.74 -16.48
CA VAL A 25 19.18 -4.43 -15.76
C VAL A 25 17.76 -3.88 -15.56
N THR A 26 16.84 -4.10 -16.50
CA THR A 26 15.45 -3.67 -16.34
C THR A 26 14.76 -4.41 -15.18
N ILE A 27 14.94 -5.73 -15.05
CA ILE A 27 14.27 -6.51 -13.99
C ILE A 27 14.63 -6.01 -12.58
N VAL A 28 15.91 -5.68 -12.30
CA VAL A 28 16.33 -5.21 -10.96
C VAL A 28 15.84 -3.81 -10.61
N THR A 29 15.54 -2.95 -11.60
CA THR A 29 15.08 -1.57 -11.36
C THR A 29 13.56 -1.48 -11.18
N PHE A 30 12.78 -2.31 -11.88
CA PHE A 30 11.32 -2.36 -11.75
C PHE A 30 10.86 -2.80 -10.35
N GLY A 31 11.54 -3.78 -9.72
CA GLY A 31 11.17 -4.26 -8.39
C GLY A 31 11.31 -3.21 -7.27
N ARG A 32 12.27 -2.27 -7.39
CA ARG A 32 12.51 -1.21 -6.39
C ARG A 32 11.47 -0.10 -6.49
N THR A 33 11.16 0.34 -7.70
CA THR A 33 10.19 1.43 -7.93
C THR A 33 8.79 1.06 -7.45
N GLN A 34 8.40 -0.22 -7.60
CA GLN A 34 7.08 -0.68 -7.17
C GLN A 34 6.94 -0.72 -5.65
N SER A 35 7.97 -1.12 -4.89
CA SER A 35 7.90 -1.15 -3.42
C SER A 35 7.90 0.26 -2.81
N ASP A 36 8.63 1.20 -3.40
CA ASP A 36 8.62 2.61 -2.97
C ASP A 36 7.26 3.29 -3.22
N ALA A 37 6.63 3.01 -4.37
CA ALA A 37 5.29 3.49 -4.67
C ALA A 37 4.25 2.93 -3.69
N ARG A 38 4.34 1.65 -3.33
CA ARG A 38 3.46 1.03 -2.33
C ARG A 38 3.67 1.62 -0.94
N ASN A 39 4.91 1.86 -0.53
CA ASN A 39 5.19 2.48 0.77
C ASN A 39 4.61 3.90 0.86
N THR A 40 4.79 4.69 -0.20
CA THR A 40 4.21 6.03 -0.32
C THR A 40 2.69 5.98 -0.27
N SER A 41 2.07 5.02 -0.96
CA SER A 41 0.62 4.81 -0.93
C SER A 41 0.12 4.42 0.46
N SER A 42 0.77 3.46 1.13
CA SER A 42 0.44 3.06 2.51
C SER A 42 0.54 4.23 3.48
N LYS A 43 1.60 5.04 3.38
CA LYS A 43 1.75 6.25 4.19
C LYS A 43 0.61 7.23 3.98
N ALA A 44 0.27 7.55 2.72
CA ALA A 44 -0.82 8.47 2.41
C ALA A 44 -2.17 7.96 2.91
N LYS A 45 -2.44 6.65 2.75
CA LYS A 45 -3.65 6.01 3.27
C LYS A 45 -3.71 6.07 4.80
N SER A 46 -2.60 5.79 5.49
CA SER A 46 -2.56 5.88 6.97
C SER A 46 -2.78 7.30 7.48
N VAL A 47 -2.30 8.32 6.76
CA VAL A 47 -2.60 9.73 7.09
C VAL A 47 -4.10 10.02 6.96
N ALA A 48 -4.73 9.59 5.86
CA ALA A 48 -6.17 9.77 5.66
C ALA A 48 -6.99 9.03 6.73
N ILE A 49 -6.59 7.79 7.09
CA ILE A 49 -7.24 7.03 8.16
C ILE A 49 -7.07 7.74 9.51
N ALA A 50 -5.88 8.25 9.81
CA ALA A 50 -5.60 9.03 11.01
C ALA A 50 -6.51 10.27 11.11
N GLU A 51 -6.65 11.04 10.02
CA GLU A 51 -7.56 12.19 9.98
C GLU A 51 -9.03 11.77 10.19
N GLY A 52 -9.46 10.66 9.61
CA GLY A 52 -10.80 10.11 9.85
C GLY A 52 -11.03 9.68 11.30
N LEU A 53 -9.99 9.18 11.99
CA LEU A 53 -10.04 8.81 13.40
C LEU A 53 -10.14 10.04 14.31
N GLU A 54 -9.41 11.12 14.01
CA GLU A 54 -9.53 12.38 14.73
C GLU A 54 -10.93 12.99 14.56
N HIS A 55 -11.47 12.99 13.34
CA HIS A 55 -12.84 13.46 13.10
C HIS A 55 -13.90 12.60 13.84
N TYR A 56 -13.66 11.30 13.96
CA TYR A 56 -14.53 10.42 14.77
C TYR A 56 -14.48 10.82 16.25
N TYR A 57 -13.30 11.13 16.79
CA TYR A 57 -13.13 11.60 18.16
C TYR A 57 -13.85 12.94 18.40
N GLU A 58 -13.74 13.89 17.47
CA GLU A 58 -14.46 15.18 17.55
C GLU A 58 -15.99 14.99 17.64
N THR A 59 -16.53 13.93 17.02
CA THR A 59 -17.97 13.66 17.01
C THR A 59 -18.43 12.83 18.22
N ASN A 60 -17.63 11.87 18.67
CA ASN A 60 -18.05 10.84 19.66
C ASN A 60 -17.36 10.98 21.03
N GLY A 61 -16.29 11.77 21.14
CA GLY A 61 -15.51 11.93 22.36
C GLY A 61 -14.58 10.75 22.70
N GLU A 62 -14.49 9.76 21.83
CA GLU A 62 -13.62 8.58 21.95
C GLU A 62 -13.17 8.09 20.57
N TYR A 63 -12.05 7.36 20.50
CA TYR A 63 -11.65 6.68 19.26
C TYR A 63 -12.43 5.37 19.11
N PRO A 64 -12.74 4.96 17.86
CA PRO A 64 -13.56 3.77 17.65
C PRO A 64 -12.84 2.51 18.13
N SER A 65 -13.58 1.57 18.70
CA SER A 65 -13.02 0.26 19.01
C SER A 65 -12.56 -0.44 17.72
N CYS A 66 -11.58 -1.33 17.83
CA CYS A 66 -11.08 -2.03 16.66
C CYS A 66 -12.18 -2.84 15.93
N ALA A 67 -13.17 -3.37 16.65
CA ALA A 67 -14.30 -4.08 16.05
C ALA A 67 -15.13 -3.20 15.09
N LEU A 68 -15.23 -1.89 15.36
CA LEU A 68 -15.99 -0.96 14.51
C LEU A 68 -15.29 -0.66 13.19
N VAL A 69 -13.95 -0.55 13.22
CA VAL A 69 -13.13 -0.24 12.04
C VAL A 69 -12.70 -1.47 11.24
N THR A 70 -12.89 -2.69 11.74
CA THR A 70 -12.50 -3.95 11.05
C THR A 70 -13.66 -4.64 10.32
N GLN A 71 -14.80 -3.98 10.18
CA GLN A 71 -15.91 -4.53 9.40
C GLN A 71 -15.46 -4.83 7.95
N ALA A 72 -15.89 -5.97 7.42
CA ALA A 72 -15.35 -6.53 6.17
C ALA A 72 -15.52 -5.59 4.96
N ASN A 73 -16.60 -4.82 4.91
CA ASN A 73 -16.91 -3.92 3.81
C ASN A 73 -16.38 -2.50 4.07
N THR A 74 -15.47 -2.06 3.20
CA THR A 74 -14.86 -0.73 3.25
C THR A 74 -15.86 0.41 3.08
N ALA A 75 -16.93 0.25 2.29
CA ALA A 75 -17.99 1.24 2.12
C ALA A 75 -18.83 1.42 3.41
N THR A 76 -19.01 0.35 4.18
CA THR A 76 -19.69 0.43 5.47
C THR A 76 -18.86 1.22 6.47
N VAL A 77 -17.56 0.93 6.59
CA VAL A 77 -16.67 1.63 7.52
C VAL A 77 -16.54 3.10 7.16
N THR A 78 -16.41 3.43 5.87
CA THR A 78 -16.27 4.82 5.39
C THR A 78 -17.55 5.65 5.41
N SER A 79 -18.72 5.03 5.62
CA SER A 79 -20.00 5.75 5.81
C SER A 79 -20.45 5.83 7.26
N THR A 80 -19.97 4.94 8.13
CA THR A 80 -20.43 4.84 9.53
C THR A 80 -19.38 5.34 10.52
N VAL A 81 -18.12 4.92 10.38
CA VAL A 81 -17.04 5.18 11.34
C VAL A 81 -16.09 6.23 10.79
N LEU A 82 -15.41 5.96 9.68
CA LEU A 82 -14.42 6.85 9.08
C LEU A 82 -15.04 7.65 7.93
N LYS A 83 -15.99 8.52 8.29
CA LYS A 83 -16.83 9.25 7.34
C LYS A 83 -16.02 10.09 6.35
N GLY A 84 -16.35 9.97 5.06
CA GLY A 84 -15.79 10.81 4.00
C GLY A 84 -14.49 10.29 3.38
N LEU A 85 -13.98 9.13 3.83
CA LEU A 85 -12.86 8.48 3.17
C LEU A 85 -13.30 7.71 1.93
N ASP A 86 -12.45 7.69 0.89
CA ASP A 86 -12.64 6.78 -0.24
C ASP A 86 -12.44 5.32 0.21
N PRO A 87 -13.32 4.37 -0.14
CA PRO A 87 -13.21 2.98 0.31
C PRO A 87 -11.87 2.30 -0.01
N ASN A 88 -11.19 2.70 -1.09
CA ASN A 88 -9.89 2.14 -1.45
C ASN A 88 -8.76 2.60 -0.52
N THR A 89 -8.97 3.63 0.31
CA THR A 89 -8.02 4.03 1.35
C THR A 89 -7.85 2.95 2.41
N LEU A 90 -8.88 2.15 2.65
CA LEU A 90 -8.87 1.06 3.62
C LEU A 90 -8.32 -0.25 3.05
N THR A 91 -8.05 -0.32 1.74
CA THR A 91 -7.49 -1.50 1.08
C THR A 91 -6.00 -1.31 0.81
N ARG A 92 -5.16 -2.21 1.32
CA ARG A 92 -3.71 -2.16 1.09
C ARG A 92 -3.33 -2.87 -0.22
N ALA A 93 -2.18 -2.51 -0.78
CA ALA A 93 -1.61 -3.22 -1.93
C ALA A 93 -1.45 -4.72 -1.59
N GLY A 94 -1.93 -5.60 -2.48
CA GLY A 94 -1.90 -7.05 -2.28
C GLY A 94 -3.09 -7.64 -1.52
N ALA A 95 -3.99 -6.82 -0.97
CA ALA A 95 -5.28 -7.28 -0.45
C ALA A 95 -6.31 -7.44 -1.58
N ALA A 96 -7.33 -8.28 -1.35
CA ALA A 96 -8.45 -8.41 -2.27
C ALA A 96 -9.23 -7.07 -2.38
N SER A 97 -9.63 -6.69 -3.59
CA SER A 97 -10.35 -5.45 -3.84
C SER A 97 -11.67 -5.40 -3.04
N GLY A 98 -11.96 -4.24 -2.44
CA GLY A 98 -13.17 -4.04 -1.65
C GLY A 98 -13.11 -4.60 -0.21
N THR A 99 -12.07 -5.38 0.11
CA THR A 99 -11.84 -5.88 1.47
C THR A 99 -11.15 -4.81 2.32
N ASN A 100 -11.63 -4.67 3.54
CA ASN A 100 -10.98 -3.85 4.55
C ASN A 100 -9.67 -4.50 5.01
N SER A 101 -8.57 -3.76 4.87
CA SER A 101 -7.25 -4.19 5.30
C SER A 101 -6.90 -3.73 6.72
N ILE A 102 -7.81 -3.06 7.43
CA ILE A 102 -7.62 -2.78 8.85
C ILE A 102 -7.93 -4.05 9.65
N ASP A 103 -7.03 -4.42 10.56
CA ASP A 103 -7.24 -5.47 11.55
C ASP A 103 -6.71 -5.08 12.94
N CYS A 104 -7.01 -5.89 13.95
CA CYS A 104 -6.55 -5.70 15.33
C CYS A 104 -5.26 -6.48 15.62
N ASN A 105 -4.61 -7.03 14.59
CA ASN A 105 -3.43 -7.87 14.72
C ASN A 105 -2.16 -7.04 14.51
N ALA A 106 -1.00 -7.67 14.62
CA ALA A 106 0.25 -7.03 14.26
C ALA A 106 0.29 -6.66 12.75
N PRO A 107 0.98 -5.56 12.37
CA PRO A 107 1.03 -5.11 10.99
C PRO A 107 1.80 -6.13 10.13
N GLY A 108 1.11 -6.69 9.14
CA GLY A 108 1.65 -7.65 8.18
C GLY A 108 1.93 -7.03 6.81
N ALA A 109 1.94 -7.85 5.76
CA ALA A 109 2.24 -7.39 4.40
C ALA A 109 1.04 -6.71 3.72
N THR A 110 -0.19 -7.07 4.10
CA THR A 110 -1.43 -6.67 3.42
C THR A 110 -2.43 -6.00 4.35
N ASN A 111 -2.08 -5.78 5.62
CA ASN A 111 -2.96 -5.15 6.60
C ASN A 111 -2.35 -3.87 7.20
N PHE A 112 -3.25 -3.05 7.76
CA PHE A 112 -2.98 -1.99 8.71
C PHE A 112 -3.43 -2.50 10.08
N ALA A 113 -2.56 -2.39 11.07
CA ALA A 113 -2.85 -2.75 12.44
C ALA A 113 -3.42 -1.55 13.17
N TYR A 114 -4.61 -1.69 13.74
CA TYR A 114 -5.29 -0.66 14.50
C TYR A 114 -5.59 -1.11 15.93
N SER A 115 -5.36 -0.21 16.87
CA SER A 115 -5.81 -0.31 18.25
C SER A 115 -6.28 1.06 18.71
N GLY A 116 -7.44 1.14 19.35
CA GLY A 116 -8.02 2.41 19.81
C GLY A 116 -8.89 2.24 21.05
N ASN A 117 -8.88 3.26 21.89
CA ASN A 117 -9.70 3.38 23.09
C ASN A 117 -10.12 4.84 23.33
N SER A 118 -10.74 5.14 24.47
CA SER A 118 -11.19 6.49 24.80
C SER A 118 -10.07 7.52 24.99
N SER A 119 -8.83 7.07 25.22
CA SER A 119 -7.67 7.93 25.50
C SER A 119 -6.74 8.13 24.29
N GLY A 120 -6.79 7.25 23.28
CA GLY A 120 -5.89 7.33 22.16
C GLY A 120 -6.05 6.18 21.16
N TYR A 121 -5.35 6.29 20.05
CA TYR A 121 -5.23 5.20 19.07
C TYR A 121 -3.78 4.98 18.64
N THR A 122 -3.56 3.82 18.05
CA THR A 122 -2.33 3.43 17.37
C THR A 122 -2.72 2.77 16.05
N LEU A 123 -2.26 3.36 14.95
CA LEU A 123 -2.38 2.80 13.61
C LEU A 123 -0.98 2.50 13.09
N SER A 124 -0.74 1.29 12.60
CA SER A 124 0.59 0.92 12.10
C SER A 124 0.54 0.09 10.84
N TYR A 125 1.61 0.18 10.04
CA TYR A 125 1.82 -0.67 8.87
C TYR A 125 3.28 -1.05 8.74
N ARG A 126 3.55 -2.15 8.06
CA ARG A 126 4.91 -2.63 7.79
C ARG A 126 5.37 -2.14 6.42
N GLU A 127 6.48 -1.42 6.33
CA GLU A 127 7.07 -1.05 5.03
C GLU A 127 7.56 -2.30 4.28
N GLU A 128 7.26 -2.40 2.98
CA GLU A 128 7.65 -3.56 2.17
C GLU A 128 9.16 -3.66 1.94
N ARG A 129 9.87 -2.53 1.87
CA ARG A 129 11.30 -2.49 1.56
C ARG A 129 12.18 -2.76 2.78
N THR A 130 11.90 -2.11 3.90
CA THR A 130 12.72 -2.17 5.12
C THR A 130 12.20 -3.22 6.11
N GLY A 131 10.92 -3.59 6.00
CA GLY A 131 10.23 -4.36 7.04
C GLY A 131 9.99 -3.56 8.32
N GLN A 132 10.31 -2.27 8.34
CA GLN A 132 10.10 -1.40 9.49
C GLN A 132 8.60 -1.19 9.73
N ILE A 133 8.20 -1.15 11.00
CA ILE A 133 6.85 -0.78 11.37
C ILE A 133 6.80 0.75 11.51
N VAL A 134 5.91 1.36 10.73
CA VAL A 134 5.57 2.78 10.83
C VAL A 134 4.31 2.89 11.65
N THR A 135 4.34 3.73 12.67
CA THR A 135 3.24 3.89 13.64
C THR A 135 2.79 5.34 13.69
N PHE A 136 1.48 5.53 13.68
CA PHE A 136 0.78 6.78 13.90
C PHE A 136 0.01 6.65 15.21
N THR A 137 0.11 7.65 16.06
CA THR A 137 -0.62 7.71 17.33
C THR A 137 -1.55 8.91 17.32
N SER A 138 -2.53 8.90 18.22
CA SER A 138 -3.38 10.08 18.49
C SER A 138 -2.53 11.32 18.78
N ARG A 139 -3.06 12.48 18.41
CA ARG A 139 -2.41 13.78 18.70
C ARG A 139 -2.62 14.27 20.14
N HIS A 140 -3.51 13.61 20.87
CA HIS A 140 -3.87 13.90 22.27
C HIS A 140 -3.40 12.77 23.17
#